data_AF-A3HS39-F1
#
_entry.id   AF-A3HS39-F1
#
_cell.length_a   1.000
_cell.length_b   1.000
_cell.length_c   1.000
_cell.angle_alpha   90.00
_cell.angle_beta   90.00
_cell.angle_gamma   90.00
#
_symmetry.space_group_name_H-M   'P 1'
#
loop_
_entity.id
_entity.type
_entity.pdbx_description
1 polymer ?
#
loop_
_entity_poly.entity_id
_entity_poly.type
_entity_poly.pdbx_seq_one_letter_code
_entity_poly.pdbx_strand_id
1 'polypeptide(L)' 'MKTQKFKTNINCGNCLAKVTPMLNAEPKIKSWNVDLESDDRILTVESEDITPEEVFKTVIKAGFIAKPE' A
#
# COMPACT_ATOMS: atom_id res chain seq x y z
N MET A 1 -16.04 4.67 -5.80
CA MET A 1 -14.75 4.43 -5.10
C MET A 1 -14.69 2.99 -4.65
N LYS A 2 -13.52 2.36 -4.83
CA LYS A 2 -13.23 0.99 -4.44
C LYS A 2 -12.15 1.00 -3.36
N THR A 3 -12.34 0.15 -2.37
CA THR A 3 -11.35 -0.09 -1.32
C THR A 3 -10.74 -1.45 -1.56
N GLN A 4 -9.41 -1.50 -1.60
CA GLN A 4 -8.62 -2.71 -1.82
C GLN A 4 -7.71 -2.92 -0.62
N LYS A 5 -7.56 -4.18 -0.19
CA LYS A 5 -6.70 -4.56 0.92
C LYS A 5 -5.58 -5.45 0.44
N PHE A 6 -4.41 -5.25 1.04
CA PHE A 6 -3.21 -5.98 0.69
C PHE A 6 -2.45 -6.37 1.95
N LYS A 7 -2.06 -7.63 2.02
CA LYS A 7 -1.12 -8.12 3.03
C LYS A 7 0.28 -7.62 2.67
N THR A 8 0.96 -6.95 3.60
CA THR A 8 2.30 -6.39 3.33
C THR A 8 3.38 -6.93 4.24
N ASN A 9 4.63 -6.63 3.91
CA ASN A 9 5.78 -6.84 4.79
C ASN A 9 6.31 -5.54 5.41
N ILE A 10 5.52 -4.45 5.39
CA ILE A 10 5.87 -3.17 5.99
C ILE A 10 5.64 -3.30 7.50
N ASN A 11 6.72 -3.38 8.28
CA ASN A 11 6.63 -3.76 9.69
C ASN A 11 7.19 -2.71 10.67
N CYS A 12 7.61 -1.55 10.18
CA CYS A 12 8.26 -0.53 11.00
C CYS A 12 7.94 0.89 10.52
N GLY A 13 7.98 1.88 11.41
CA GLY A 13 7.73 3.29 11.06
C GLY A 13 8.69 3.82 9.98
N ASN A 14 9.98 3.46 10.05
CA ASN A 14 10.95 3.79 9.01
C ASN A 14 10.67 3.11 7.67
N CYS A 15 10.05 1.93 7.69
CA CYS A 15 9.64 1.17 6.51
C CYS A 15 8.46 1.89 5.84
N LEU A 16 7.48 2.29 6.64
CA LEU A 16 6.33 3.08 6.21
C LEU A 16 6.76 4.43 5.60
N ALA A 17 7.73 5.11 6.22
CA ALA A 17 8.26 6.38 5.73
C ALA A 17 8.88 6.27 4.33
N LYS A 18 9.44 5.11 3.96
CA LYS A 18 9.99 4.85 2.61
C LYS A 18 8.89 4.60 1.57
N VAL A 19 7.78 3.97 1.96
CA VAL A 19 6.65 3.66 1.07
C VAL A 19 5.75 4.88 0.86
N THR A 20 5.61 5.71 1.89
CA THR A 20 4.79 6.93 1.92
C THR A 20 4.93 7.80 0.66
N PRO A 21 6.15 8.23 0.24
CA PRO A 21 6.28 9.07 -0.95
C PRO A 21 5.85 8.38 -2.24
N MET A 22 5.97 7.05 -2.34
CA MET A 22 5.59 6.29 -3.52
C MET A 22 4.07 6.17 -3.65
N LEU A 23 3.36 5.92 -2.54
CA LEU A 23 1.90 5.88 -2.53
C LEU A 23 1.29 7.28 -2.70
N ASN A 24 1.89 8.32 -2.10
CA ASN A 24 1.44 9.70 -2.27
C ASN A 24 1.69 10.25 -3.68
N ALA A 25 2.68 9.71 -4.41
CA ALA A 25 2.97 10.10 -5.77
C ALA A 25 2.09 9.39 -6.82
N GLU A 26 1.29 8.40 -6.42
CA GLU A 26 0.40 7.67 -7.33
C GLU A 26 -0.92 8.42 -7.50
N PRO A 27 -1.18 9.07 -8.65
CA PRO A 27 -2.36 9.91 -8.85
C PRO A 27 -3.68 9.14 -8.80
N LYS A 28 -3.66 7.82 -9.01
CA LYS A 28 -4.86 6.97 -8.92
C LYS A 28 -5.26 6.62 -7.49
N ILE A 29 -4.36 6.80 -6.52
CA ILE A 29 -4.64 6.56 -5.09
C ILE A 29 -5.22 7.84 -4.51
N LYS A 30 -6.43 7.73 -3.94
CA LYS A 30 -7.07 8.85 -3.26
C LYS A 30 -6.70 8.89 -1.79
N SER A 31 -6.65 7.73 -1.15
CA SER A 31 -6.22 7.58 0.25
C SER A 31 -5.62 6.19 0.45
N TRP A 32 -4.76 6.06 1.46
CA TRP A 32 -4.20 4.79 1.85
C TRP A 32 -3.83 4.79 3.34
N ASN A 33 -3.81 3.60 3.94
CA ASN A 33 -3.37 3.41 5.32
C ASN A 33 -2.68 2.05 5.47
N VAL A 34 -1.60 1.99 6.23
CA VAL A 34 -0.98 0.72 6.64
C VAL A 34 -1.26 0.51 8.12
N ASP A 35 -1.94 -0.57 8.44
CA ASP A 35 -2.08 -1.04 9.81
C ASP A 35 -0.79 -1.73 10.23
N LEU A 36 0.02 -1.06 11.05
CA LEU A 36 1.26 -1.61 11.62
C LEU A 36 1.04 -2.39 12.91
N GLU A 37 -0.19 -2.44 13.43
CA GLU A 37 -0.53 -3.14 14.67
C GLU A 37 -0.97 -4.58 14.36
N SER A 38 -1.69 -4.82 13.26
CA SER A 38 -2.09 -6.18 12.85
C SER A 38 -0.92 -7.04 12.38
N ASP A 39 -0.88 -8.31 12.79
CA ASP A 39 0.16 -9.28 12.38
C ASP A 39 0.30 -9.40 10.86
N ASP A 40 -0.79 -9.15 10.14
CA ASP A 40 -0.84 -9.22 8.68
C ASP A 40 -0.37 -7.94 7.97
N ARG A 41 -0.14 -6.84 8.72
CA ARG A 41 0.37 -5.56 8.22
C ARG A 41 -0.40 -5.08 6.99
N ILE A 42 -1.70 -4.85 7.17
CA ILE A 42 -2.64 -4.62 6.06
C ILE A 42 -2.50 -3.20 5.50
N LEU A 43 -2.20 -3.10 4.20
CA LEU A 43 -2.34 -1.87 3.41
C LEU A 43 -3.76 -1.80 2.85
N THR A 44 -4.48 -0.74 3.22
CA THR A 44 -5.79 -0.40 2.64
C THR A 44 -5.58 0.74 1.66
N VAL A 45 -6.09 0.61 0.43
CA VAL A 45 -6.01 1.62 -0.64
C VAL A 45 -7.41 1.95 -1.12
N GLU A 46 -7.74 3.24 -1.13
CA GLU A 46 -8.96 3.76 -1.75
C GLU A 46 -8.64 4.48 -3.06
N SER A 47 -9.39 4.13 -4.09
CA SER A 47 -9.15 4.59 -5.46
C SER A 47 -10.42 4.43 -6.30
N GLU A 48 -10.42 4.97 -7.52
CA GLU A 48 -11.49 4.70 -8.48
C GLU A 48 -11.09 3.57 -9.44
N ASP A 49 -9.88 3.68 -10.02
CA ASP A 49 -9.45 2.85 -11.15
C ASP A 49 -8.04 2.24 -11.00
N ILE A 50 -7.48 2.14 -9.79
CA ILE A 50 -6.20 1.44 -9.60
C ILE A 50 -6.41 -0.07 -9.55
N THR A 51 -5.56 -0.81 -10.24
CA THR A 51 -5.57 -2.27 -10.19
C THR A 51 -4.70 -2.81 -9.04
N PRO A 52 -4.97 -4.03 -8.54
CA PRO A 52 -4.10 -4.67 -7.55
C PRO A 52 -2.63 -4.77 -8.00
N GLU A 53 -2.39 -5.02 -9.28
CA GLU A 53 -1.05 -5.09 -9.86
C GLU A 53 -0.32 -3.75 -9.84
N GLU A 54 -1.04 -2.64 -10.08
CA GLU A 54 -0.48 -1.30 -9.97
C GLU A 54 -0.10 -0.97 -8.52
N VAL A 55 -0.96 -1.30 -7.55
CA VAL A 55 -0.61 -1.16 -6.12
C VAL A 55 0.62 -1.97 -5.78
N PHE A 56 0.68 -3.24 -6.21
CA PHE A 56 1.86 -4.08 -6.01
C PHE A 56 3.12 -3.47 -6.63
N LYS A 57 3.04 -2.95 -7.86
CA LYS A 57 4.16 -2.27 -8.54
C LYS A 57 4.60 -0.99 -7.83
N THR A 58 3.69 -0.25 -7.22
CA THR A 58 4.05 0.97 -6.46
C THR A 58 4.78 0.60 -5.17
N VAL A 59 4.31 -0.44 -4.46
CA VAL A 59 4.93 -0.90 -3.21
C VAL A 59 6.27 -1.62 -3.46
N ILE A 60 6.40 -2.42 -4.53
CA ILE A 60 7.66 -3.11 -4.88
C ILE A 60 8.77 -2.12 -5.24
N LYS A 61 8.45 -0.98 -5.87
CA LYS A 61 9.42 0.09 -6.16
C LYS A 61 10.00 0.71 -4.88
N ALA A 62 9.27 0.68 -3.77
CA ALA A 62 9.75 1.09 -2.46
C ALA A 62 10.59 0.00 -1.76
N GLY A 63 10.68 -1.21 -2.33
CA GLY A 63 11.38 -2.37 -1.76
C GLY A 63 10.50 -3.28 -0.88
N PHE A 64 9.16 -3.19 -0.99
CA PHE A 64 8.22 -3.93 -0.15
C PHE A 64 7.24 -4.75 -0.97
N ILE A 65 6.55 -5.70 -0.34
CA ILE A 65 5.57 -6.60 -0.98
C ILE A 65 4.18 -6.22 -0.51
N ALA A 66 3.21 -6.16 -1.43
CA ALA A 66 1.79 -5.98 -1.13
C ALA A 66 0.96 -7.01 -1.93
N LYS A 67 0.57 -8.10 -1.29
CA LYS A 67 -0.23 -9.16 -1.95
C LYS A 67 -1.72 -8.89 -1.75
N PRO A 68 -2.56 -9.05 -2.79
CA PRO A 68 -4.02 -8.96 -2.62
C PRO A 68 -4.47 -9.93 -1.53
N GLU A 69 -5.34 -9.46 -0.64
CA GLU A 69 -6.06 -10.30 0.33
C GLU A 69 -7.22 -11.04 -0.33
#